data_AF-A0A287QBN5-F1
#
_entry.id   AF-A0A287QBN5-F1
#
_cell.length_a   1.000
_cell.length_b   1.000
_cell.length_c   1.000
_cell.angle_alpha   90.00
_cell.angle_beta   90.00
_cell.angle_gamma   90.00
#
_symmetry.space_group_name_H-M   'P 1'
#
loop_
_entity.id
_entity.type
_entity.pdbx_description
1 polymer ?
#
loop_
_entity_poly.entity_id
_entity_poly.type
_entity_poly.pdbx_seq_one_letter_code
_entity_poly.pdbx_strand_id
1 'polypeptide(L)'
;MHVGCVAKINPEAPLDKVCVLSCGISTGLGASINVAKPPKGSTVAIFGLGVVGLAAAEDARITGASRITGVDLNASRFEEARKFGCTEFVNLKDHTKPVQ
;
A
#
# COMPACT_ATOMS: atom_id res chain seq x y z
N MET A 1 -23.17 -11.87 -13.65
CA MET A 1 -22.57 -11.58 -12.32
C MET A 1 -23.64 -11.80 -11.27
N HIS A 2 -23.31 -12.43 -10.14
CA HIS A 2 -24.24 -12.61 -9.02
C HIS A 2 -24.41 -11.28 -8.27
N VAL A 3 -25.60 -10.99 -7.74
CA VAL A 3 -25.90 -9.72 -7.04
C VAL A 3 -24.99 -9.47 -5.83
N GLY A 4 -24.56 -10.54 -5.16
CA GLY A 4 -23.61 -10.46 -4.04
C GLY A 4 -22.18 -10.05 -4.43
N CYS A 5 -21.87 -9.97 -5.73
CA CYS A 5 -20.58 -9.54 -6.26
C CYS A 5 -20.64 -8.15 -6.91
N VAL A 6 -21.69 -7.37 -6.66
CA VAL A 6 -21.92 -6.05 -7.26
C VAL A 6 -22.23 -5.04 -6.16
N ALA A 7 -21.41 -3.99 -6.06
CA ALA A 7 -21.63 -2.88 -5.14
C ALA A 7 -22.18 -1.67 -5.91
N LYS A 8 -23.34 -1.16 -5.51
CA LYS A 8 -23.86 0.13 -6.00
C LYS A 8 -22.97 1.26 -5.45
N ILE A 9 -22.52 2.15 -6.31
CA ILE A 9 -21.67 3.29 -5.96
C ILE A 9 -22.35 4.64 -6.26
N ASN A 10 -21.71 5.75 -5.87
CA ASN A 10 -22.17 7.10 -6.20
C ASN A 10 -22.21 7.28 -7.74
N PRO A 11 -23.34 7.67 -8.35
CA PRO A 11 -23.45 7.88 -9.80
C PRO A 11 -22.57 9.02 -10.33
N GLU A 12 -22.14 9.95 -9.47
CA GLU A 12 -21.22 11.04 -9.84
C GLU A 12 -19.74 10.63 -9.81
N ALA A 13 -19.43 9.43 -9.30
CA ALA A 13 -18.05 8.96 -9.22
C ALA A 13 -17.49 8.66 -10.63
N PRO A 14 -16.30 9.19 -10.99
CA PRO A 14 -15.68 8.93 -12.28
C PRO A 14 -15.23 7.45 -12.38
N LEU A 15 -15.92 6.66 -13.20
CA LEU A 15 -15.75 5.20 -13.30
C LEU A 15 -14.35 4.78 -13.76
N ASP A 16 -13.69 5.60 -14.57
CA ASP A 16 -12.32 5.43 -15.02
C ASP A 16 -11.29 5.53 -13.88
N LYS A 17 -11.67 6.16 -12.77
CA LYS A 17 -10.82 6.26 -11.57
C LYS A 17 -11.21 5.24 -10.51
N VAL A 18 -12.50 5.12 -10.18
CA VAL A 18 -12.93 4.29 -9.04
C VAL A 18 -12.91 2.80 -9.32
N CYS A 19 -12.71 2.38 -10.57
CA CYS A 19 -12.59 0.96 -10.93
C CYS A 19 -11.46 0.23 -10.16
N VAL A 20 -10.39 0.94 -9.80
CA VAL A 20 -9.24 0.39 -9.05
C VAL A 20 -9.58 0.00 -7.61
N LEU A 21 -10.69 0.52 -7.06
CA LEU A 21 -11.18 0.18 -5.72
C LEU A 21 -11.82 -1.22 -5.67
N SER A 22 -12.06 -1.86 -6.81
CA SER A 22 -12.64 -3.21 -6.85
C SER A 22 -11.68 -4.31 -6.36
N CYS A 23 -10.38 -4.03 -6.29
CA CYS A 23 -9.37 -5.00 -5.88
C CYS A 23 -8.15 -4.32 -5.22
N GLY A 24 -7.07 -4.11 -5.97
CA GLY A 24 -5.74 -3.87 -5.41
C GLY A 24 -5.62 -2.73 -4.40
N ILE A 25 -6.23 -1.57 -4.66
CA ILE A 25 -6.16 -0.43 -3.73
C ILE A 25 -6.89 -0.76 -2.43
N SER A 26 -8.13 -1.26 -2.52
CA SER A 26 -8.93 -1.62 -1.35
C SER A 26 -8.30 -2.74 -0.53
N THR A 27 -7.64 -3.71 -1.18
CA THR A 27 -6.87 -4.75 -0.50
C THR A 27 -5.73 -4.16 0.33
N GLY A 28 -4.94 -3.26 -0.25
CA GLY A 28 -3.79 -2.65 0.45
C GLY A 28 -4.22 -1.75 1.60
N LEU A 29 -5.20 -0.86 1.35
CA LEU A 29 -5.80 -0.03 2.40
C LEU A 29 -6.39 -0.90 3.51
N GLY A 30 -7.20 -1.90 3.15
CA GLY A 30 -7.84 -2.79 4.12
C GLY A 30 -6.84 -3.59 4.96
N ALA A 31 -5.71 -4.02 4.38
CA ALA A 31 -4.66 -4.69 5.12
C ALA A 31 -4.07 -3.82 6.23
N SER A 32 -3.89 -2.53 5.99
CA SER A 32 -3.37 -1.59 6.99
C SER A 32 -4.46 -1.14 7.98
N ILE A 33 -5.61 -0.65 7.50
CA ILE A 33 -6.69 -0.09 8.36
C ILE A 33 -7.38 -1.16 9.18
N ASN A 34 -7.74 -2.28 8.56
CA ASN A 34 -8.66 -3.25 9.16
C ASN A 34 -7.95 -4.40 9.84
N VAL A 35 -6.74 -4.73 9.39
CA VAL A 35 -6.00 -5.91 9.88
C VAL A 35 -4.81 -5.47 10.74
N ALA A 36 -3.83 -4.78 10.17
CA ALA A 36 -2.58 -4.46 10.87
C ALA A 36 -2.77 -3.40 11.98
N LYS A 37 -3.60 -2.38 11.73
CA LYS A 37 -3.93 -1.29 12.68
C LYS A 37 -2.68 -0.70 13.35
N PRO A 38 -1.70 -0.21 12.57
CA PRO A 38 -0.48 0.34 13.13
C PRO A 38 -0.79 1.52 14.08
N PRO A 39 -0.30 1.50 15.33
CA PRO A 39 -0.46 2.64 16.23
C PRO A 39 0.21 3.89 15.65
N LYS A 40 -0.35 5.07 15.94
CA LYS A 40 0.29 6.34 15.55
C LYS A 40 1.73 6.40 16.08
N GLY A 41 2.65 6.81 15.22
CA GLY A 41 4.08 6.87 15.50
C GLY A 41 4.82 5.55 15.30
N SER A 42 4.16 4.47 14.91
CA SER A 42 4.82 3.18 14.65
C SER A 42 5.77 3.21 13.45
N THR A 43 6.64 2.20 13.38
CA THR A 43 7.43 1.89 12.19
C THR A 43 6.78 0.74 11.42
N VAL A 44 6.62 0.87 10.11
CA VAL A 44 5.99 -0.14 9.24
C VAL A 44 6.95 -0.53 8.13
N ALA A 45 7.02 -1.83 7.81
CA ALA A 45 7.74 -2.34 6.64
C ALA A 45 6.75 -2.91 5.62
N ILE A 46 6.90 -2.52 4.35
CA ILE A 46 6.03 -2.94 3.24
C ILE A 46 6.87 -3.77 2.26
N PHE A 47 6.53 -5.05 2.13
CA PHE A 47 7.20 -5.95 1.20
C PHE A 47 6.45 -6.03 -0.14
N GLY A 48 7.05 -5.48 -1.19
CA GLY A 48 6.49 -5.34 -2.53
C GLY A 48 5.83 -3.98 -2.74
N LEU A 49 6.32 -3.21 -3.71
CA LEU A 49 5.88 -1.84 -4.01
C LEU A 49 5.06 -1.77 -5.31
N GLY A 50 4.14 -2.72 -5.47
CA GLY A 50 3.07 -2.67 -6.48
C GLY A 50 1.81 -1.96 -5.95
N VAL A 51 0.70 -2.03 -6.69
CA VAL A 51 -0.56 -1.33 -6.33
C VAL A 51 -1.02 -1.59 -4.89
N VAL A 52 -0.99 -2.85 -4.45
CA VAL A 52 -1.42 -3.23 -3.09
C VAL A 52 -0.48 -2.66 -2.03
N GLY A 53 0.84 -2.76 -2.24
CA GLY A 53 1.84 -2.28 -1.29
C GLY A 53 1.84 -0.75 -1.18
N LEU A 54 1.70 -0.05 -2.31
CA LEU A 54 1.58 1.41 -2.32
C LEU A 54 0.31 1.87 -1.59
N ALA A 55 -0.81 1.17 -1.77
CA ALA A 55 -2.03 1.47 -1.02
C ALA A 55 -1.88 1.21 0.49
N ALA A 56 -1.17 0.15 0.89
CA ALA A 56 -0.87 -0.12 2.30
C ALA A 56 0.08 0.94 2.90
N ALA A 57 1.09 1.38 2.15
CA ALA A 57 2.00 2.45 2.57
C ALA A 57 1.25 3.78 2.75
N GLU A 58 0.35 4.10 1.82
CA GLU A 58 -0.45 5.32 1.89
C GLU A 58 -1.35 5.33 3.11
N ASP A 59 -1.97 4.20 3.44
CA ASP A 59 -2.74 4.11 4.67
C ASP A 59 -1.87 4.21 5.93
N ALA A 60 -0.72 3.55 5.96
CA ALA A 60 0.23 3.67 7.07
C ALA A 60 0.64 5.14 7.28
N ARG A 61 0.77 5.92 6.21
CA ARG A 61 0.99 7.38 6.28
C ARG A 61 -0.22 8.12 6.87
N ILE A 62 -1.43 7.84 6.38
CA ILE A 62 -2.68 8.48 6.84
C ILE A 62 -2.96 8.20 8.32
N THR A 63 -2.70 6.96 8.77
CA THR A 63 -2.86 6.52 10.16
C THR A 63 -1.76 7.03 11.09
N GLY A 64 -0.70 7.62 10.52
CA GLY A 64 0.32 8.36 11.23
C GLY A 64 1.52 7.54 11.68
N ALA A 65 1.90 6.50 10.94
CA ALA A 65 3.19 5.85 11.10
C ALA A 65 4.32 6.90 10.97
N SER A 66 5.32 6.84 11.85
CA SER A 66 6.45 7.78 11.83
C SER A 66 7.48 7.42 10.77
N ARG A 67 7.54 6.15 10.39
CA ARG A 67 8.57 5.59 9.52
C ARG A 67 8.00 4.43 8.72
N ILE A 68 8.18 4.46 7.40
CA ILE A 68 7.65 3.46 6.48
C ILE A 68 8.78 2.99 5.56
N THR A 69 9.24 1.75 5.75
CA THR A 69 10.31 1.14 4.96
C THR A 69 9.72 0.33 3.81
N GLY A 70 9.95 0.78 2.57
CA GLY A 70 9.55 0.06 1.36
C GLY A 70 10.60 -0.95 0.91
N VAL A 71 10.22 -2.22 0.75
CA VAL A 71 11.12 -3.30 0.33
C VAL A 71 10.70 -3.81 -1.04
N ASP A 72 11.54 -3.66 -2.06
CA ASP A 72 11.28 -4.20 -3.41
C ASP A 72 12.59 -4.54 -4.13
N LEU A 73 12.56 -5.53 -5.02
CA LEU A 73 13.70 -5.94 -5.85
C LEU A 73 13.97 -4.99 -7.02
N ASN A 74 12.99 -4.14 -7.35
CA ASN A 74 13.08 -3.16 -8.41
C ASN A 74 13.18 -1.74 -7.83
N ALA A 75 14.41 -1.23 -7.79
CA ALA A 75 14.69 0.11 -7.28
C ALA A 75 13.97 1.24 -8.05
N SER A 76 13.54 1.02 -9.30
CA SER A 76 12.78 2.03 -10.04
C SER A 76 11.41 2.35 -9.42
N ARG A 77 10.90 1.49 -8.53
CA ARG A 77 9.63 1.70 -7.82
C ARG A 77 9.77 2.63 -6.60
N PHE A 78 10.99 2.91 -6.15
CA PHE A 78 11.22 3.67 -4.91
C PHE A 78 10.82 5.14 -5.03
N GLU A 79 11.05 5.75 -6.20
CA GLU A 79 10.66 7.15 -6.43
C GLU A 79 9.15 7.32 -6.31
N GLU A 80 8.38 6.42 -6.92
CA GLU A 80 6.93 6.46 -6.82
C GLU A 80 6.47 6.17 -5.39
N ALA A 81 7.04 5.15 -4.74
CA ALA A 81 6.68 4.78 -3.37
C ALA A 81 6.92 5.89 -2.33
N ARG A 82 7.87 6.82 -2.55
CA ARG A 82 8.01 8.02 -1.69
C ARG A 82 6.75 8.88 -1.69
N LYS A 83 6.07 8.99 -2.84
CA LYS A 83 4.84 9.79 -2.97
C LYS A 83 3.69 9.19 -2.15
N PHE A 84 3.74 7.89 -1.88
CA PHE A 84 2.78 7.13 -1.06
C PHE A 84 3.24 6.97 0.40
N GLY A 85 4.25 7.73 0.85
CA GLY A 85 4.65 7.80 2.25
C GLY A 85 5.84 6.96 2.68
N CYS A 86 6.41 6.14 1.81
CA CYS A 86 7.65 5.42 2.15
C CYS A 86 8.79 6.41 2.43
N THR A 87 9.37 6.33 3.63
CA THR A 87 10.46 7.20 4.10
C THR A 87 11.83 6.60 3.79
N GLU A 88 11.93 5.28 3.70
CA GLU A 88 13.17 4.55 3.46
C GLU A 88 12.95 3.35 2.56
N PHE A 89 14.02 2.83 1.98
CA PHE A 89 13.96 1.75 1.02
C PHE A 89 15.03 0.70 1.25
N VAL A 90 14.68 -0.55 1.00
CA VAL A 90 15.61 -1.69 0.99
C VAL A 90 15.42 -2.45 -0.31
N ASN A 91 16.52 -2.65 -1.04
CA ASN A 91 16.55 -3.57 -2.16
C ASN A 91 17.26 -4.85 -1.72
N LEU A 92 16.54 -5.97 -1.70
CA LEU A 92 17.09 -7.24 -1.21
C LEU A 92 18.27 -7.75 -2.04
N LYS A 93 18.46 -7.26 -3.28
CA LYS A 93 19.64 -7.60 -4.10
C LYS A 93 20.94 -7.02 -3.56
N ASP A 94 20.86 -5.98 -2.74
CA ASP A 94 22.03 -5.29 -2.19
C ASP A 94 22.54 -5.98 -0.90
N HIS A 95 21.88 -7.05 -0.46
CA HIS A 95 22.18 -7.78 0.76
C HIS A 95 22.48 -9.26 0.47
N THR A 96 23.62 -9.76 0.99
CA THR A 96 24.06 -11.16 0.81
C THR A 96 23.56 -12.11 1.90
N LYS A 97 22.89 -11.58 2.93
CA LYS A 97 22.28 -12.34 4.03
C LYS A 97 20.79 -12.01 4.11
N PRO A 98 19.94 -12.92 4.64
CA PRO A 98 18.54 -12.61 4.90
C PRO A 98 18.41 -11.34 5.74
N VAL A 99 17.56 -10.42 5.29
CA VAL A 99 17.18 -9.20 6.02
C VAL A 99 15.88 -9.52 6.73
N GLN A 100 15.96 -9.88 8.02
CA GLN A 100 14.80 -10.20 8.86
C GLN A 100 15.01 -9.62 10.26
#